data_AF-A0A161KEK3-F1
#
_entry.id   AF-A0A161KEK3-F1
#
_cell.length_a   1.000
_cell.length_b   1.000
_cell.length_c   1.000
_cell.angle_alpha   90.00
_cell.angle_beta   90.00
_cell.angle_gamma   90.00
#
_symmetry.space_group_name_H-M   'P 1'
#
loop_
_entity.id
_entity.type
_entity.pdbx_description
1 polymer ?
#
loop_
_entity_poly.entity_id
_entity_poly.type
_entity_poly.pdbx_seq_one_letter_code
_entity_poly.pdbx_strand_id
1 'polypeptide(L)'
;MLLDASDANVAEVMRELEEYKRLTSKLEKDYAELEAKFLKLQDDYERVLKERDALREEVKALKAELAELKRQLKMSARERQAEDLKLEIYEILDKYGRDGSIKMLDLLKRLGYSGDYLRHAKEFLERWFVDEGKILVSEELGLVVEKDLRFRELGWIVRIAKRDDGKFRSSGIVEGVIA
;
A
#
# COMPACT_ATOMS: atom_id res chain seq x y z
N MET A 1 -73.13 47.50 -48.22
CA MET A 1 -71.95 48.11 -47.57
C MET A 1 -71.73 47.65 -46.13
N LEU A 2 -72.73 47.55 -45.25
CA LEU A 2 -72.53 47.04 -43.87
C LEU A 2 -72.40 45.50 -43.78
N LEU A 3 -73.01 44.74 -44.70
CA LEU A 3 -72.91 43.28 -44.76
C LEU A 3 -71.51 42.80 -45.23
N ASP A 4 -70.93 43.46 -46.23
CA ASP A 4 -69.62 43.06 -46.80
C ASP A 4 -68.45 43.21 -45.81
N ALA A 5 -68.54 44.18 -44.89
CA ALA A 5 -67.53 44.37 -43.84
C ALA A 5 -67.59 43.29 -42.75
N SER A 6 -68.77 42.73 -42.48
CA SER A 6 -68.95 41.63 -41.52
C SER A 6 -68.35 40.33 -42.06
N ASP A 7 -68.59 40.04 -43.34
CA ASP A 7 -68.09 38.81 -43.99
C ASP A 7 -66.57 38.85 -44.18
N ALA A 8 -65.99 40.02 -44.44
CA ALA A 8 -64.54 40.22 -44.49
C ALA A 8 -63.86 39.93 -43.14
N ASN A 9 -64.44 40.43 -42.04
CA ASN A 9 -63.93 40.17 -40.68
C ASN A 9 -64.03 38.69 -40.29
N VAL A 10 -65.11 38.02 -40.69
CA VAL A 10 -65.29 36.57 -40.46
C VAL A 10 -64.25 35.76 -41.24
N ALA A 11 -63.95 36.13 -42.48
CA ALA A 11 -62.92 35.47 -43.29
C ALA A 11 -61.51 35.65 -42.72
N GLU A 12 -61.21 36.82 -42.15
CA GLU A 12 -59.93 37.10 -41.48
C GLU A 12 -59.76 36.23 -40.22
N VAL A 13 -60.79 36.18 -39.36
CA VAL A 13 -60.78 35.34 -38.15
C VAL A 13 -60.64 33.85 -38.49
N MET A 14 -61.27 33.37 -39.56
CA MET A 14 -61.10 31.98 -40.01
C MET A 14 -59.66 31.69 -40.46
N ARG A 15 -59.02 32.63 -41.17
CA ARG A 15 -57.63 32.48 -41.62
C ARG A 15 -56.66 32.44 -40.44
N GLU A 16 -56.85 33.33 -39.47
CA GLU A 16 -56.05 33.33 -38.24
C GLU A 16 -56.24 32.02 -37.46
N LEU A 17 -57.47 31.52 -37.34
CA LEU A 17 -57.75 30.24 -36.68
C LEU A 17 -57.04 29.07 -37.36
N GLU A 18 -57.00 29.04 -38.69
CA GLU A 18 -56.26 28.02 -39.45
C GLU A 18 -54.75 28.13 -39.22
N GLU A 19 -54.20 29.34 -39.16
CA GLU A 19 -52.80 29.58 -38.87
C GLU A 19 -52.45 29.16 -37.44
N TYR A 20 -53.28 29.51 -36.45
CA TYR A 20 -53.13 29.04 -35.06
C TYR A 20 -53.17 27.53 -34.94
N LYS A 21 -54.10 26.86 -35.63
CA LYS A 21 -54.17 25.38 -35.67
C LYS A 21 -52.90 24.78 -36.25
N ARG A 22 -52.38 25.36 -37.34
CA ARG A 22 -51.14 24.90 -37.97
C ARG A 22 -49.93 25.09 -37.07
N LEU A 23 -49.83 26.24 -36.40
CA LEU A 23 -48.75 26.53 -35.45
C LEU A 23 -48.82 25.60 -34.23
N THR A 24 -50.01 25.37 -33.68
CA THR A 24 -50.24 24.46 -32.55
C THR A 24 -49.83 23.04 -32.91
N SER A 25 -50.26 22.53 -34.07
CA SER A 25 -49.87 21.19 -34.52
C SER A 25 -48.37 21.04 -34.75
N LYS A 26 -47.70 22.11 -35.23
CA LYS A 26 -46.24 22.13 -35.37
C LYS A 26 -45.55 22.10 -33.99
N LEU A 27 -46.01 22.91 -33.05
CA LEU A 27 -45.49 22.96 -31.68
C LEU A 27 -45.64 21.62 -30.95
N GLU A 28 -46.79 20.96 -31.09
CA GLU A 28 -47.03 19.63 -30.52
C GLU A 28 -46.04 18.59 -31.07
N LYS A 29 -45.77 18.63 -32.38
CA LYS A 29 -44.78 17.75 -33.00
C LYS A 29 -43.36 18.04 -32.51
N ASP A 30 -42.97 19.30 -32.49
CA ASP A 30 -41.65 19.73 -32.03
C ASP A 30 -41.44 19.36 -30.54
N TYR A 31 -42.49 19.48 -29.72
CA TYR A 31 -42.48 19.07 -28.32
C TYR A 31 -42.29 17.56 -28.17
N ALA A 32 -43.05 16.74 -28.92
CA ALA A 32 -42.92 15.29 -28.88
C ALA A 32 -41.52 14.82 -29.32
N GLU A 33 -40.94 15.46 -30.35
CA GLU A 33 -39.58 15.16 -30.79
C GLU A 33 -38.53 15.56 -29.74
N LEU A 34 -38.72 16.68 -29.06
CA LEU A 34 -37.82 17.14 -28.00
C LEU A 34 -37.91 16.25 -26.76
N GLU A 35 -39.12 15.85 -26.36
CA GLU A 35 -39.37 14.93 -25.26
C GLU A 35 -38.70 13.57 -25.51
N ALA A 36 -38.82 13.02 -26.73
CA ALA A 36 -38.15 11.77 -27.10
C ALA A 36 -36.62 11.88 -27.02
N LYS A 37 -36.04 13.01 -27.44
CA LYS A 37 -34.59 13.27 -27.31
C LYS A 37 -34.16 13.40 -25.85
N PHE A 38 -34.97 14.06 -25.04
CA PHE A 38 -34.70 14.25 -23.61
C PHE A 38 -34.69 12.91 -22.88
N LEU A 39 -35.70 12.05 -23.09
CA LEU A 39 -35.75 10.71 -22.51
C LEU A 39 -34.54 9.87 -22.91
N LYS A 40 -34.16 9.89 -24.19
CA LYS A 40 -32.97 9.18 -24.66
C LYS A 40 -31.69 9.68 -23.98
N LEU A 41 -31.55 11.00 -23.84
CA LEU A 41 -30.38 11.58 -23.18
C LEU A 41 -30.34 11.23 -21.69
N GLN A 42 -31.50 11.16 -21.04
CA GLN A 42 -31.61 10.72 -19.65
C GLN A 42 -31.17 9.26 -19.49
N ASP A 43 -31.63 8.35 -20.37
CA ASP A 43 -31.21 6.95 -20.38
C ASP A 43 -29.69 6.79 -20.60
N ASP A 44 -29.14 7.54 -21.55
CA ASP A 44 -27.70 7.53 -21.85
C ASP A 44 -26.90 8.06 -20.64
N TYR A 45 -27.38 9.12 -19.99
CA TYR A 45 -26.76 9.68 -18.79
C TYR A 45 -26.73 8.67 -17.63
N GLU A 46 -27.86 7.99 -17.37
CA GLU A 46 -27.92 6.95 -16.34
C GLU A 46 -27.00 5.77 -16.64
N ARG A 47 -26.85 5.39 -17.91
CA ARG A 47 -25.91 4.35 -18.33
C ARG A 47 -24.47 4.75 -18.04
N VAL A 48 -24.08 5.97 -18.43
CA VAL A 48 -22.72 6.49 -18.19
C VAL A 48 -22.43 6.61 -16.69
N LEU A 49 -23.42 6.99 -15.88
CA LEU A 49 -23.25 7.00 -14.42
C LEU A 49 -22.94 5.60 -13.86
N LYS A 50 -23.66 4.58 -14.30
CA LYS A 50 -23.42 3.19 -13.90
C LYS A 50 -22.04 2.69 -14.32
N GLU A 51 -21.63 2.98 -15.55
CA GLU A 51 -20.29 2.62 -16.06
C GLU A 51 -19.18 3.32 -15.28
N ARG A 52 -19.34 4.62 -15.00
CA ARG A 52 -18.40 5.39 -14.17
C ARG A 52 -18.27 4.76 -12.78
N ASP A 53 -19.38 4.38 -12.16
CA ASP A 53 -19.34 3.81 -10.81
C ASP A 53 -18.71 2.41 -10.78
N ALA A 54 -18.98 1.59 -11.80
CA ALA A 54 -18.30 0.30 -11.97
C ALA A 54 -16.78 0.49 -12.13
N LEU A 55 -16.35 1.41 -13.01
CA LEU A 55 -14.93 1.71 -13.22
C LEU A 55 -14.27 2.28 -11.96
N ARG A 56 -14.98 3.06 -11.15
CA ARG A 56 -14.45 3.57 -9.86
C ARG A 56 -14.15 2.45 -8.89
N GLU A 57 -15.04 1.47 -8.76
CA GLU A 57 -14.81 0.32 -7.89
C GLU A 57 -13.71 -0.58 -8.44
N GLU A 58 -13.62 -0.78 -9.76
CA GLU A 58 -12.53 -1.53 -10.39
C GLU A 58 -11.17 -0.88 -10.12
N VAL A 59 -11.06 0.44 -10.30
CA VAL A 59 -9.82 1.19 -10.00
C VAL A 59 -9.45 1.08 -8.52
N LYS A 60 -10.42 1.06 -7.62
CA LYS A 60 -10.17 0.89 -6.18
C LYS A 60 -9.65 -0.51 -5.87
N ALA A 61 -10.23 -1.55 -6.47
CA ALA A 61 -9.75 -2.93 -6.35
C ALA A 61 -8.32 -3.08 -6.89
N LEU A 62 -8.04 -2.59 -8.10
CA LEU A 62 -6.71 -2.65 -8.72
C LEU A 62 -5.65 -1.90 -7.89
N LYS A 63 -6.01 -0.76 -7.28
CA LYS A 63 -5.09 -0.04 -6.37
C LYS A 63 -4.76 -0.85 -5.11
N ALA A 64 -5.74 -1.56 -4.56
CA ALA A 64 -5.52 -2.42 -3.39
C ALA A 64 -4.61 -3.61 -3.75
N GLU A 65 -4.86 -4.26 -4.87
CA GLU A 65 -4.03 -5.35 -5.38
C GLU A 65 -2.59 -4.90 -5.66
N LEU A 66 -2.41 -3.75 -6.31
CA LEU A 66 -1.10 -3.17 -6.57
C LEU A 66 -0.35 -2.88 -5.25
N ALA A 67 -1.04 -2.41 -4.21
CA ALA A 67 -0.42 -2.16 -2.91
C ALA A 67 0.06 -3.47 -2.25
N GLU A 68 -0.74 -4.53 -2.34
CA GLU A 68 -0.40 -5.85 -1.80
C GLU A 68 0.77 -6.47 -2.56
N LEU A 69 0.76 -6.46 -3.89
CA LEU A 69 1.90 -6.94 -4.70
C LEU A 69 3.18 -6.16 -4.41
N LYS A 70 3.10 -4.84 -4.22
CA LYS A 70 4.25 -4.03 -3.78
C LYS A 70 4.75 -4.43 -2.40
N ARG A 71 3.84 -4.77 -1.47
CA ARG A 71 4.20 -5.27 -0.15
C ARG A 71 4.91 -6.62 -0.26
N GLN A 72 4.36 -7.56 -1.02
CA GLN A 72 4.96 -8.88 -1.25
C GLN A 72 6.34 -8.78 -1.91
N LEU A 73 6.51 -7.92 -2.92
CA LEU A 73 7.81 -7.71 -3.55
C LEU A 73 8.83 -7.13 -2.58
N LYS A 74 8.43 -6.17 -1.73
CA LYS A 74 9.29 -5.64 -0.67
C LYS A 74 9.67 -6.71 0.35
N MET A 75 8.72 -7.56 0.74
CA MET A 75 9.00 -8.72 1.61
C MET A 75 9.99 -9.66 0.94
N SER A 76 9.80 -10.03 -0.32
CA SER A 76 10.73 -10.89 -1.07
C SER A 76 12.14 -10.30 -1.20
N ALA A 77 12.25 -8.98 -1.45
CA ALA A 77 13.55 -8.31 -1.47
C ALA A 77 14.22 -8.30 -0.09
N ARG A 78 13.44 -8.08 0.97
CA ARG A 78 13.93 -8.15 2.36
C ARG A 78 14.36 -9.57 2.73
N GLU A 79 13.58 -10.58 2.36
CA GLU A 79 13.88 -11.99 2.59
C GLU A 79 15.19 -12.41 1.92
N ARG A 80 15.38 -12.06 0.64
CA ARG A 80 16.66 -12.30 -0.05
C ARG A 80 17.81 -11.58 0.63
N GLN A 81 17.62 -10.31 0.98
CA GLN A 81 18.66 -9.55 1.69
C GLN A 81 18.98 -10.17 3.06
N ALA A 82 17.98 -10.68 3.77
CA ALA A 82 18.17 -11.38 5.04
C ALA A 82 18.95 -12.68 4.84
N GLU A 83 18.64 -13.44 3.78
CA GLU A 83 19.31 -14.71 3.47
C GLU A 83 20.78 -14.50 3.07
N ASP A 84 21.05 -13.54 2.17
CA ASP A 84 22.41 -13.18 1.76
C ASP A 84 23.24 -12.71 2.97
N LEU A 85 22.68 -11.81 3.78
CA LEU A 85 23.33 -11.29 4.98
C LEU A 85 23.55 -12.39 6.03
N LYS A 86 22.59 -13.29 6.19
CA LYS A 86 22.70 -14.42 7.11
C LYS A 86 23.86 -15.33 6.71
N LEU A 87 23.98 -15.68 5.43
CA LEU A 87 25.09 -16.49 4.94
C LEU A 87 26.43 -15.81 5.22
N GLU A 88 26.53 -14.51 4.93
CA GLU A 88 27.76 -13.73 5.17
C GLU A 88 28.13 -13.70 6.66
N ILE A 89 27.16 -13.44 7.55
CA ILE A 89 27.41 -13.44 9.00
C ILE A 89 27.81 -14.83 9.50
N TYR A 90 27.19 -15.89 8.97
CA TYR A 90 27.50 -17.26 9.38
C TYR A 90 28.93 -17.63 8.96
N GLU A 91 29.35 -17.24 7.76
CA GLU A 91 30.74 -17.41 7.33
C GLU A 91 31.72 -16.61 8.21
N ILE A 92 31.37 -15.38 8.61
CA ILE A 92 32.20 -14.58 9.50
C ILE A 92 32.32 -15.23 10.88
N LEU A 93 31.21 -15.73 11.43
CA LEU A 93 31.19 -16.41 12.71
C LEU A 93 31.99 -17.71 12.69
N ASP A 94 31.92 -18.47 11.59
CA ASP A 94 32.71 -19.69 11.41
C ASP A 94 34.22 -19.40 11.29
N LYS A 95 34.60 -18.38 10.50
CA LYS A 95 36.00 -18.04 10.23
C LYS A 95 36.68 -17.26 11.37
N TYR A 96 35.93 -16.41 12.08
CA TYR A 96 36.48 -15.42 13.02
C TYR A 96 35.85 -15.44 14.40
N GLY A 97 34.72 -16.14 14.58
CA GLY A 97 34.09 -16.26 15.88
C GLY A 97 34.91 -17.13 16.83
N ARG A 98 34.95 -16.75 18.11
CA ARG A 98 35.40 -17.63 19.18
C ARG A 98 34.17 -18.32 19.75
N ASP A 99 34.15 -19.64 19.71
CA ASP A 99 33.03 -20.48 20.15
C ASP A 99 31.69 -20.13 19.46
N GLY A 100 31.75 -19.73 18.18
CA GLY A 100 30.57 -19.34 17.40
C GLY A 100 29.98 -17.98 17.79
N SER A 101 30.76 -17.14 18.47
CA SER A 101 30.38 -15.79 18.89
C SER A 101 31.42 -14.75 18.50
N ILE A 102 30.97 -13.52 18.25
CA ILE A 102 31.82 -12.39 17.88
C ILE A 102 31.26 -11.10 18.50
N LYS A 103 32.14 -10.12 18.77
CA LYS A 103 31.68 -8.77 19.18
C LYS A 103 31.05 -8.04 17.99
N MET A 104 30.01 -7.25 18.26
CA MET A 104 29.33 -6.43 17.25
C MET A 104 30.29 -5.55 16.44
N LEU A 105 31.26 -4.91 17.10
CA LEU A 105 32.28 -4.12 16.40
C LEU A 105 33.07 -4.94 15.38
N ASP A 106 33.48 -6.14 15.75
CA ASP A 106 34.29 -7.00 14.88
C ASP A 106 33.43 -7.59 13.75
N LEU A 107 32.15 -7.89 14.02
CA LEU A 107 31.19 -8.26 12.99
C LEU A 107 31.04 -7.15 11.94
N LEU A 108 30.77 -5.91 12.38
CA LEU A 108 30.57 -4.78 11.46
C LEU A 108 31.79 -4.51 10.59
N LYS A 109 33.01 -4.59 11.15
CA LYS A 109 34.25 -4.45 10.38
C LYS A 109 34.36 -5.52 9.28
N ARG A 110 33.95 -6.75 9.58
CA ARG A 110 34.04 -7.89 8.64
C ARG A 110 32.96 -7.84 7.57
N LEU A 111 31.78 -7.30 7.90
CA LEU A 111 30.72 -6.94 6.96
C LEU A 111 31.06 -5.70 6.09
N GLY A 112 32.26 -5.15 6.22
CA GLY A 112 32.73 -4.04 5.39
C GLY A 112 32.22 -2.65 5.79
N TYR A 113 31.54 -2.51 6.94
CA TYR A 113 31.20 -1.19 7.47
C TYR A 113 32.46 -0.42 7.84
N SER A 114 32.42 0.90 7.64
CA SER A 114 33.52 1.81 7.98
C SER A 114 32.98 3.12 8.53
N GLY A 115 33.82 3.85 9.28
CA GLY A 115 33.42 5.13 9.88
C GLY A 115 32.69 4.96 11.22
N ASP A 116 31.50 5.54 11.35
CA ASP A 116 30.74 5.57 12.62
C ASP A 116 30.08 4.22 12.91
N TYR A 117 30.86 3.30 13.47
CA TYR A 117 30.40 1.97 13.83
C TYR A 117 29.23 2.00 14.83
N LEU A 118 29.14 3.00 15.71
CA LEU A 118 28.05 3.05 16.69
C LEU A 118 26.71 3.30 16.00
N ARG A 119 26.70 4.21 15.03
CA ARG A 119 25.52 4.45 14.19
C ARG A 119 25.16 3.20 13.38
N HIS A 120 26.13 2.56 12.75
CA HIS A 120 25.88 1.32 11.99
C HIS A 120 25.38 0.17 12.87
N ALA A 121 25.90 0.03 14.09
CA ALA A 121 25.41 -0.95 15.05
C ALA A 121 23.94 -0.71 15.40
N LYS A 122 23.55 0.54 15.66
CA LYS A 122 22.16 0.90 15.95
C LYS A 122 21.25 0.61 14.77
N GLU A 123 21.61 1.09 13.58
CA GLU A 123 20.82 0.87 12.36
C GLU A 123 20.69 -0.62 12.05
N PHE A 124 21.76 -1.41 12.24
CA PHE A 124 21.75 -2.85 12.04
C PHE A 124 20.82 -3.57 13.03
N LEU A 125 20.92 -3.23 14.32
CA LEU A 125 20.10 -3.81 15.38
C LEU A 125 18.62 -3.43 15.23
N GLU A 126 18.31 -2.17 14.99
CA GLU A 126 16.94 -1.69 14.77
C GLU A 126 16.29 -2.33 13.54
N ARG A 127 17.09 -2.62 12.51
CA ARG A 127 16.60 -3.18 11.25
C ARG A 127 16.28 -4.67 11.34
N TRP A 128 17.12 -5.44 12.04
CA TRP A 128 17.12 -6.90 11.96
C TRP A 128 16.76 -7.61 13.26
N PHE A 129 16.77 -6.93 14.40
CA PHE A 129 16.58 -7.55 15.71
C PHE A 129 15.38 -6.97 16.44
N VAL A 130 14.70 -7.84 17.20
CA VAL A 130 13.64 -7.48 18.15
C VAL A 130 14.22 -7.52 19.56
N ASP A 131 13.91 -6.49 20.35
CA ASP A 131 14.39 -6.36 21.72
C ASP A 131 13.52 -7.19 22.68
N GLU A 132 14.10 -8.22 23.30
CA GLU A 132 13.46 -9.05 24.33
C GLU A 132 14.05 -8.77 25.72
N GLY A 133 14.49 -7.54 25.96
CA GLY A 133 15.02 -7.08 27.23
C GLY A 133 16.53 -7.23 27.32
N LYS A 134 17.01 -8.35 27.88
CA LYS A 134 18.46 -8.61 28.07
C LYS A 134 19.15 -9.10 26.79
N ILE A 135 18.38 -9.60 25.83
CA ILE A 135 18.85 -10.10 24.55
C ILE A 135 18.06 -9.46 23.42
N LEU A 136 18.66 -9.48 22.24
CA LEU A 136 18.06 -9.08 20.98
C LEU A 136 18.03 -10.31 20.08
N VAL A 137 16.89 -10.61 19.47
CA VAL A 137 16.71 -11.82 18.66
C VAL A 137 16.37 -11.41 17.23
N SER A 138 17.04 -12.04 16.27
CA SER A 138 16.70 -11.95 14.85
C SER A 138 16.28 -13.32 14.36
N GLU A 139 14.97 -13.53 14.17
CA GLU A 139 14.45 -14.76 13.58
C GLU A 139 14.86 -14.91 12.11
N GLU A 140 14.81 -13.79 11.37
CA GLU A 140 15.18 -13.71 9.95
C GLU A 140 16.64 -14.15 9.73
N LEU A 141 17.57 -13.64 10.55
CA LEU A 141 18.99 -13.99 10.47
C LEU A 141 19.35 -15.25 11.28
N GLY A 142 18.46 -15.73 12.17
CA GLY A 142 18.76 -16.81 13.11
C GLY A 142 19.88 -16.46 14.08
N LEU A 143 19.91 -15.23 14.58
CA LEU A 143 20.97 -14.69 15.43
C LEU A 143 20.41 -14.19 16.76
N VAL A 144 21.26 -14.22 17.80
CA VAL A 144 21.01 -13.59 19.09
C VAL A 144 22.15 -12.64 19.40
N VAL A 145 21.81 -11.46 19.91
CA VAL A 145 22.75 -10.48 20.44
C VAL A 145 22.53 -10.35 21.95
N GLU A 146 23.58 -10.63 22.71
CA GLU A 146 23.58 -10.48 24.17
C GLU A 146 24.05 -9.09 24.54
N LYS A 147 23.20 -8.35 25.26
CA LYS A 147 23.52 -7.01 25.72
C LYS A 147 24.43 -7.11 26.93
N ASP A 148 25.61 -6.53 26.83
CA ASP A 148 26.45 -6.27 27.98
C ASP A 148 26.19 -4.83 28.45
N LEU A 149 25.60 -4.67 29.63
CA LEU A 149 25.27 -3.34 30.20
C LEU A 149 26.51 -2.49 30.50
N ARG A 150 27.70 -3.09 30.54
CA ARG A 150 28.97 -2.38 30.76
C ARG A 150 29.52 -1.74 29.48
N PHE A 151 29.06 -2.21 28.32
CA PHE A 151 29.52 -1.73 27.02
C PHE A 151 28.34 -1.24 26.17
N ARG A 152 28.60 -0.25 25.31
CA ARG A 152 27.61 0.18 24.30
C ARG A 152 27.41 -0.91 23.25
N GLU A 153 26.53 -0.69 22.28
CA GLU A 153 26.10 -1.64 21.24
C GLU A 153 27.26 -2.36 20.53
N LEU A 154 28.42 -1.69 20.42
CA LEU A 154 29.66 -2.22 19.83
C LEU A 154 30.31 -3.38 20.63
N GLY A 155 30.09 -3.42 21.94
CA GLY A 155 30.63 -4.45 22.82
C GLY A 155 29.71 -5.65 22.99
N TRP A 156 28.49 -5.60 22.45
CA TRP A 156 27.53 -6.68 22.55
C TRP A 156 27.98 -7.88 21.72
N ILE A 157 27.59 -9.08 22.17
CA ILE A 157 28.05 -10.34 21.59
C ILE A 157 26.98 -10.88 20.65
N VAL A 158 27.36 -11.10 19.39
CA VAL A 158 26.52 -11.71 18.36
C VAL A 158 26.87 -13.18 18.25
N ARG A 159 25.87 -14.05 18.24
CA ARG A 159 26.04 -15.50 18.06
C ARG A 159 24.87 -16.12 17.31
N ILE A 160 25.08 -17.32 16.77
CA ILE A 160 24.02 -18.11 16.15
C ILE A 160 23.01 -18.51 17.24
N ALA A 161 21.72 -18.33 16.93
CA ALA A 161 20.67 -18.76 17.81
C ALA A 161 20.60 -20.31 17.82
N LYS A 162 20.74 -20.93 18.99
CA LYS A 162 20.47 -22.37 19.12
C LYS A 162 18.95 -22.57 19.15
N ARG A 163 18.41 -23.33 18.20
CA ARG A 163 17.01 -23.79 18.21
C ARG A 163 16.93 -24.96 19.18
N ASP A 164 16.50 -24.71 20.41
CA ASP A 164 15.91 -25.74 21.29
C ASP A 164 14.52 -25.26 21.72
N ASP A 165 13.50 -26.05 21.36
CA ASP A 165 12.11 -26.04 21.81
C ASP A 165 11.55 -24.74 22.43
N GLY A 166 11.39 -23.73 21.57
CA GLY A 166 10.44 -22.64 21.79
C GLY A 166 10.86 -21.51 22.74
N LYS A 167 12.11 -21.48 23.24
CA LYS A 167 12.65 -20.30 23.95
C LYS A 167 14.14 -20.10 23.67
N PHE A 168 14.49 -18.93 23.14
CA PHE A 168 15.88 -18.47 23.07
C PHE A 168 16.43 -18.28 24.49
N ARG A 169 17.28 -19.18 24.97
CA ARG A 169 18.02 -19.00 26.23
C ARG A 169 19.47 -18.61 25.98
N SER A 170 19.97 -17.70 26.81
CA SER A 170 21.40 -17.46 27.00
C SER A 170 22.04 -18.72 27.57
N SER A 171 23.05 -19.24 26.87
CA SER A 171 23.78 -20.41 27.34
C SER A 171 24.81 -19.96 28.36
N GLY A 172 24.48 -20.11 29.64
CA GLY A 172 25.43 -20.29 30.75
C GLY A 172 26.37 -19.13 31.05
N ILE A 173 25.92 -18.17 31.86
CA ILE A 173 26.82 -17.55 32.83
C ILE A 173 27.12 -18.66 33.84
N VAL A 174 28.35 -19.16 33.81
CA VAL A 174 28.89 -20.04 34.85
C VAL A 174 29.01 -19.17 36.11
N GLU A 175 27.96 -19.16 36.94
CA GLU A 175 28.08 -18.67 38.31
C GLU A 175 28.95 -19.69 39.05
N GLY A 176 30.22 -19.32 39.22
CA GLY A 176 31.10 -19.95 40.17
C GLY A 176 30.48 -19.83 41.56
N VAL A 177 30.06 -20.97 42.11
CA VAL A 177 29.80 -21.10 43.53
C VAL A 177 31.15 -21.31 44.20
N ILE A 178 31.66 -20.21 44.77
CA ILE A 178 32.64 -20.24 45.86
C ILE A 178 31.84 -20.43 47.14
N ALA A 179 31.96 -21.61 47.75
CA ALA A 179 32.05 -21.87 49.20
C ALA A 179 31.99 -23.38 49.44
#